data_AF-A0A654CYY3-F1
#
_entry.id   AF-A0A654CYY3-F1
#
_cell.length_a   1.000
_cell.length_b   1.000
_cell.length_c   1.000
_cell.angle_alpha   90.00
_cell.angle_beta   90.00
_cell.angle_gamma   90.00
#
_symmetry.space_group_name_H-M   'P 1'
#
loop_
_entity.id
_entity.type
_entity.pdbx_description
1 polymer ?
#
loop_
_entity_poly.entity_id
_entity_poly.type
_entity_poly.pdbx_seq_one_letter_code
_entity_poly.pdbx_strand_id
1 'polypeptide(L)' 'MNAEFESDAYATHHRQLSRGIHRFVQRTLAGMARLQRRQFAAPWQAPPRHCHD' A
#
# COMPACT_ATOMS: atom_id res chain seq x y z
N MET A 1 32.79 4.39 22.87
CA MET A 1 32.55 3.34 21.86
C MET A 1 31.12 2.77 21.90
N ASN A 2 30.14 3.46 22.52
CA ASN A 2 28.74 2.99 22.59
C ASN A 2 27.77 3.82 21.71
N ALA A 3 28.10 5.07 21.40
CA ALA A 3 27.22 5.97 20.67
C ALA A 3 27.01 5.59 19.19
N GLU A 4 28.02 5.03 18.52
CA GLU A 4 27.90 4.57 17.13
C GLU A 4 26.99 3.34 17.00
N PHE A 5 27.05 2.42 17.97
CA PHE A 5 26.21 1.22 17.99
C PHE A 5 24.73 1.56 18.25
N GLU A 6 24.48 2.49 19.17
CA GLU A 6 23.13 3.03 19.41
C GLU A 6 22.59 3.80 18.19
N SER A 7 23.47 4.50 17.45
CA SER A 7 23.12 5.21 16.22
C SER A 7 22.72 4.26 15.08
N ASP A 8 23.46 3.18 14.89
CA ASP A 8 23.15 2.17 13.87
C ASP A 8 21.88 1.36 14.18
N ALA A 9 21.67 1.03 15.46
CA ALA A 9 20.43 0.40 15.92
C ALA A 9 19.22 1.32 15.69
N TYR A 10 19.35 2.61 16.03
CA TYR A 10 18.34 3.62 15.78
C TYR A 10 18.05 3.79 14.28
N ALA A 11 19.09 3.91 13.45
CA ALA A 11 18.94 4.06 12.01
C ALA A 11 18.26 2.84 11.37
N THR A 12 18.58 1.64 11.82
CA THR A 12 17.96 0.39 11.35
C THR A 12 16.49 0.32 11.75
N HIS A 13 16.18 0.63 13.02
CA HIS A 13 14.81 0.65 13.52
C HIS A 13 13.95 1.71 12.80
N HIS A 14 14.49 2.90 12.61
CA HIS A 14 13.83 3.99 11.88
C HIS A 14 13.54 3.60 10.42
N ARG A 15 14.50 2.97 9.72
CA ARG A 15 14.29 2.45 8.35
C ARG A 15 13.21 1.37 8.32
N GLN A 16 13.19 0.47 9.29
CA GLN A 16 12.17 -0.58 9.37
C GLN A 16 10.77 0.00 9.63
N LEU A 17 10.66 0.96 10.54
CA LEU A 17 9.42 1.68 10.84
C LEU A 17 8.92 2.42 9.59
N SER A 18 9.78 3.21 8.95
CA SER A 18 9.51 3.92 7.70
C SER A 18 8.95 3.00 6.61
N ARG A 19 9.60 1.85 6.37
CA ARG A 19 9.14 0.85 5.41
C ARG A 19 7.78 0.24 5.82
N GLY A 20 7.57 0.03 7.11
CA GLY A 20 6.29 -0.43 7.66
C GLY A 20 5.15 0.55 7.36
N ILE A 21 5.36 1.82 7.71
CA ILE A 21 4.40 2.91 7.47
C ILE A 21 4.12 3.04 5.97
N HIS A 22 5.15 3.03 5.13
CA HIS A 22 4.97 3.14 3.67
C HIS A 22 4.09 2.02 3.11
N ARG A 23 4.35 0.76 3.50
CA ARG A 23 3.53 -0.39 3.08
C ARG A 23 2.10 -0.31 3.61
N PHE A 24 1.91 0.18 4.84
CA PHE A 24 0.58 0.38 5.39
C PHE A 24 -0.21 1.41 4.57
N VAL A 25 0.38 2.58 4.29
CA VAL A 25 -0.26 3.63 3.48
C VAL A 25 -0.61 3.12 2.08
N GLN A 26 0.30 2.40 1.41
CA GLN A 26 0.03 1.81 0.10
C GLN A 26 -1.15 0.83 0.12
N ARG A 27 -1.22 -0.05 1.13
CA ARG A 27 -2.33 -1.00 1.30
C ARG A 27 -3.65 -0.30 1.56
N THR A 28 -3.63 0.73 2.42
CA THR A 28 -4.81 1.52 2.76
C THR A 28 -5.34 2.27 1.54
N LEU A 29 -4.48 2.92 0.75
CA LEU A 29 -4.85 3.57 -0.51
C LEU A 29 -5.40 2.56 -1.53
N ALA A 30 -4.77 1.39 -1.68
CA ALA A 30 -5.27 0.34 -2.56
C ALA A 30 -6.64 -0.20 -2.11
N GLY A 31 -6.87 -0.33 -0.80
CA GLY A 31 -8.15 -0.69 -0.21
C GLY A 31 -9.23 0.35 -0.51
N MET A 32 -8.93 1.63 -0.26
CA MET A 32 -9.82 2.74 -0.60
C MET A 32 -10.15 2.79 -2.10
N ALA A 33 -9.16 2.62 -2.97
CA ALA A 33 -9.39 2.59 -4.42
C ALA A 33 -10.29 1.42 -4.84
N ARG A 34 -10.17 0.24 -4.21
CA ARG A 34 -11.07 -0.89 -4.45
C ARG A 34 -12.49 -0.63 -3.96
N LEU A 35 -12.64 -0.01 -2.78
CA LEU A 35 -13.94 0.37 -2.24
C LEU A 35 -14.62 1.41 -3.11
N GLN A 36 -13.88 2.44 -3.53
CA GLN A 36 -14.38 3.45 -4.48
C GLN A 36 -14.78 2.80 -5.79
N ARG A 37 -13.96 1.91 -6.37
CA ARG A 37 -14.34 1.16 -7.58
C ARG A 37 -15.57 0.29 -7.38
N ARG A 38 -15.82 -0.25 -6.18
CA ARG A 38 -17.05 -1.02 -5.88
C ARG A 38 -18.27 -0.11 -5.69
N GLN A 39 -18.10 1.01 -5.00
CA GLN A 39 -19.18 1.98 -4.75
C GLN A 39 -19.62 2.66 -6.05
N PHE A 40 -18.67 2.94 -6.93
CA PHE A 40 -18.89 3.52 -8.25
C PHE A 40 -18.77 2.47 -9.37
N ALA A 41 -18.78 1.17 -9.05
CA ALA A 41 -18.93 0.13 -10.06
C ALA A 41 -20.35 0.33 -10.59
N ALA A 42 -20.46 1.07 -11.69
CA ALA A 42 -21.70 1.33 -12.38
C ALA A 42 -22.44 -0.01 -12.55
N PRO A 43 -23.53 -0.27 -11.80
CA PRO A 43 -24.26 -1.54 -11.89
C PRO A 43 -24.86 -1.76 -13.29
N TRP A 44 -24.88 -0.72 -14.13
CA TRP A 44 -25.30 -0.74 -15.52
C TRP A 44 -24.17 -0.96 -16.54
N GLN A 45 -22.89 -0.94 -16.14
CA GLN A 45 -21.81 -1.28 -17.07
C GLN A 45 -21.77 -2.79 -17.27
N ALA A 46 -22.21 -3.23 -18.45
CA ALA A 46 -22.08 -4.63 -18.87
C ALA A 46 -20.60 -5.06 -18.79
N PRO A 47 -20.31 -6.28 -18.30
CA PRO A 47 -18.94 -6.78 -18.25
C PRO A 47 -18.32 -6.71 -19.66
N PRO A 48 -17.03 -6.33 -19.78
CA PRO A 48 -16.39 -6.26 -21.08
C PRO A 48 -16.49 -7.65 -21.71
N ARG A 49 -17.18 -7.73 -22.85
CA ARG A 49 -17.23 -8.95 -23.64
C ARG A 49 -15.80 -9.19 -24.13
N HIS A 50 -15.16 -10.21 -23.58
CA HIS A 50 -13.94 -10.76 -24.16
C HIS A 50 -14.33 -11.27 -25.56
N CYS A 51 -14.07 -10.47 -26.59
CA CYS A 51 -13.95 -10.97 -27.94
C CYS A 51 -12.66 -11.78 -27.96
N HIS A 52 -12.80 -13.09 -27.80
CA HIS A 52 -11.75 -14.03 -28.17
C HIS A 52 -11.92 -14.24 -29.68
N ASP A 53 -10.99 -13.66 -30.46
CA ASP A 53 -10.66 -14.15 -31.79
C ASP A 53 -9.86 -15.46 -31.68
#